data_AF-A0A3P8YPS1-F1
#
_entry.id   AF-A0A3P8YPS1-F1
#
_cell.length_a   1.000
_cell.length_b   1.000
_cell.length_c   1.000
_cell.angle_alpha   90.00
_cell.angle_beta   90.00
_cell.angle_gamma   90.00
#
_symmetry.space_group_name_H-M   'P 1'
#
loop_
_entity.id
_entity.type
_entity.pdbx_description
1 polymer ?
#
loop_
_entity_poly.entity_id
_entity_poly.type
_entity_poly.pdbx_seq_one_letter_code
_entity_poly.pdbx_strand_id
1 'polypeptide(L)'
;LKMQQDLVRSLTKQNQVLGADKRDLEQRCTEQSFQLQQSFQRIQSLEKEFSKAPETMAGRVEAELLNLRHQAQELVDENDSLKMTVHRLNVELSRYQTRFRPLTKEEGSRTRGLPPKGPAPPWLLDMKYLSPLLLAYEDRLTEKESLLEALEDDLHRFRGRVEEVVQENEKLHQELKESGGVSHKEWRQLQEQARLVLQENQVLIQQLEVQHAKATDSHGRHLTEVSKLSKQLMLLEAEKQKLEQELEDTKMELQALQTDHLQARCHLENSVSLDEHHSVTTKLKRQLEADSSRQQSELEELQRRLSVLQAEKKSLVLDKTNLTADIKALEADLEASRHANRKAQRRIGLLKQQMQTSQEKEMTAHHYLASIVALAEKTTQERDQLVYMASSLEHDKQGVITRVLQGTLRLGKLQEKVKVYKQQAASSLGVLGQRLAEQEEDFAGRAASYQREILHLQKLVRDKQQDLDGVLQQKRYQPVEGELEVVWEAATRENQRIRETLQDFSPSLHSISPTKGHQDRGQSDRLSPSWLSQMQGELFFPQLIPNSSDPPLFASSPQSSGPAGLQRSPMLESDSDQHQNPSSDESEKNAMDFYS
;
A
#
# COMPACT_ATOMS: atom_id res chain seq x y z
N LEU A 1 55.20 -14.11 -10.07
CA LEU A 1 56.56 -14.04 -10.66
C LEU A 1 56.80 -15.13 -11.71
N LYS A 2 57.28 -16.35 -11.38
CA LYS A 2 57.77 -17.31 -12.40
C LYS A 2 56.75 -17.64 -13.51
N MET A 3 55.52 -18.06 -13.17
CA MET A 3 54.45 -18.27 -14.17
C MET A 3 54.12 -17.02 -15.01
N GLN A 4 54.26 -15.81 -14.47
CA GLN A 4 54.03 -14.58 -15.25
C GLN A 4 55.16 -14.32 -16.24
N GLN A 5 56.42 -14.63 -15.88
CA GLN A 5 57.54 -14.57 -16.81
C GLN A 5 57.38 -15.59 -17.93
N ASP A 6 56.92 -16.80 -17.63
CA ASP A 6 56.75 -17.86 -18.62
C ASP A 6 55.51 -17.64 -19.51
N LEU A 7 54.41 -17.07 -18.96
CA LEU A 7 53.27 -16.59 -19.75
C LEU A 7 53.68 -15.44 -20.69
N VAL A 8 54.43 -14.44 -20.19
CA VAL A 8 54.94 -13.34 -21.03
C VAL A 8 55.88 -13.88 -22.11
N ARG A 9 56.74 -14.86 -21.82
CA ARG A 9 57.59 -15.55 -22.83
C ARG A 9 56.78 -16.34 -23.86
N SER A 10 55.63 -16.90 -23.47
CA SER A 10 54.71 -17.56 -24.41
C SER A 10 54.08 -16.53 -25.34
N LEU A 11 53.53 -15.45 -24.76
CA LEU A 11 52.87 -14.38 -25.51
C LEU A 11 53.85 -13.61 -26.41
N THR A 12 55.11 -13.38 -26.01
CA THR A 12 56.10 -12.74 -26.91
C THR A 12 56.49 -13.66 -28.06
N LYS A 13 56.65 -14.97 -27.84
CA LYS A 13 56.84 -15.94 -28.93
C LYS A 13 55.63 -15.97 -29.88
N GLN A 14 54.41 -16.00 -29.34
CA GLN A 14 53.20 -16.00 -30.16
C GLN A 14 53.05 -14.71 -30.98
N ASN A 15 53.35 -13.54 -30.42
CA ASN A 15 53.40 -12.28 -31.16
C ASN A 15 54.56 -12.22 -32.18
N GLN A 16 55.68 -12.90 -31.93
CA GLN A 16 56.77 -13.02 -32.92
C GLN A 16 56.39 -13.92 -34.11
N VAL A 17 55.65 -15.01 -33.87
CA VAL A 17 55.11 -15.89 -34.92
C VAL A 17 54.03 -15.18 -35.72
N LEU A 18 52.99 -14.62 -35.06
CA LEU A 18 51.95 -13.84 -35.75
C LEU A 18 52.53 -12.61 -36.47
N GLY A 19 53.59 -12.01 -35.92
CA GLY A 19 54.35 -10.94 -36.56
C GLY A 19 55.27 -11.39 -37.69
N ALA A 20 55.49 -12.70 -37.90
CA ALA A 20 56.10 -13.27 -39.09
C ALA A 20 55.01 -13.63 -40.11
N ASP A 21 53.98 -14.38 -39.70
CA ASP A 21 52.83 -14.75 -40.53
C ASP A 21 52.20 -13.53 -41.22
N LYS A 22 52.07 -12.40 -40.48
CA LYS A 22 51.60 -11.13 -41.03
C LYS A 22 52.51 -10.59 -42.15
N ARG A 23 53.84 -10.63 -42.00
CA ARG A 23 54.79 -10.15 -43.02
C ARG A 23 54.78 -11.04 -44.26
N ASP A 24 54.67 -12.36 -44.08
CA ASP A 24 54.55 -13.32 -45.17
C ASP A 24 53.23 -13.12 -45.95
N LEU A 25 52.13 -12.80 -45.26
CA LEU A 25 50.85 -12.44 -45.88
C LEU A 25 50.93 -11.08 -46.60
N GLU A 26 51.56 -10.06 -46.01
CA GLU A 26 51.79 -8.76 -46.65
C GLU A 26 52.62 -8.91 -47.93
N GLN A 27 53.69 -9.71 -47.91
CA GLN A 27 54.48 -10.05 -49.10
C GLN A 27 53.61 -10.73 -50.18
N ARG A 28 52.85 -11.77 -49.83
CA ARG A 28 51.96 -12.46 -50.79
C ARG A 28 50.90 -11.53 -51.39
N CYS A 29 50.35 -10.60 -50.61
CA CYS A 29 49.43 -9.58 -51.13
C CYS A 29 50.11 -8.64 -52.14
N THR A 30 51.37 -8.22 -51.89
CA THR A 30 52.12 -7.40 -52.85
C THR A 30 52.50 -8.17 -54.11
N GLU A 31 52.89 -9.44 -53.98
CA GLU A 31 53.21 -10.35 -55.10
C GLU A 31 51.98 -10.54 -56.01
N GLN A 32 50.82 -10.85 -55.42
CA GLN A 32 49.56 -10.97 -56.15
C GLN A 32 49.13 -9.66 -56.81
N SER A 33 49.31 -8.52 -56.13
CA SER A 33 49.01 -7.20 -56.69
C SER A 33 49.87 -6.89 -57.92
N PHE A 34 51.16 -7.25 -57.89
CA PHE A 34 52.06 -7.10 -59.02
C PHE A 34 51.70 -8.02 -60.19
N GLN A 35 51.36 -9.29 -59.92
CA GLN A 35 50.90 -10.24 -60.94
C GLN A 35 49.58 -9.81 -61.61
N LEU A 36 48.64 -9.25 -60.83
CA LEU A 36 47.40 -8.66 -61.36
C LEU A 36 47.68 -7.42 -62.21
N GLN A 37 48.60 -6.54 -61.79
CA GLN A 37 48.99 -5.37 -62.59
C GLN A 37 49.68 -5.79 -63.91
N GLN A 38 50.53 -6.82 -63.88
CA GLN A 38 51.22 -7.34 -65.07
C GLN A 38 50.26 -8.03 -66.05
N SER A 39 49.31 -8.82 -65.55
CA SER A 39 48.28 -9.46 -66.39
C SER A 39 47.30 -8.44 -66.98
N PHE A 40 46.93 -7.38 -66.25
CA PHE A 40 46.12 -6.29 -66.77
C PHE A 40 46.83 -5.53 -67.91
N GLN A 41 48.14 -5.25 -67.77
CA GLN A 41 48.95 -4.69 -68.85
C GLN A 41 49.03 -5.63 -70.07
N ARG A 42 49.17 -6.94 -69.84
CA ARG A 42 49.18 -7.97 -70.89
C ARG A 42 47.87 -7.98 -71.68
N ILE A 43 46.73 -7.90 -70.99
CA ILE A 43 45.40 -7.83 -71.60
C ILE A 43 45.29 -6.56 -72.45
N GLN A 44 45.64 -5.38 -71.92
CA GLN A 44 45.61 -4.13 -72.68
C GLN A 44 46.54 -4.11 -73.91
N SER A 45 47.67 -4.83 -73.90
CA SER A 45 48.49 -5.00 -75.11
C SER A 45 47.78 -5.86 -76.16
N LEU A 46 47.18 -6.98 -75.74
CA LEU A 46 46.46 -7.89 -76.64
C LEU A 46 45.20 -7.21 -77.23
N GLU A 47 44.44 -6.46 -76.45
CA GLU A 47 43.29 -5.67 -76.94
C GLU A 47 43.69 -4.67 -78.04
N LYS A 48 44.89 -4.07 -77.94
CA LYS A 48 45.46 -3.13 -78.94
C LYS A 48 46.06 -3.81 -80.17
N GLU A 49 46.21 -5.14 -80.14
CA GLU A 49 46.60 -5.97 -81.28
C GLU A 49 45.34 -6.54 -81.96
N PHE A 50 44.43 -7.11 -81.18
CA PHE A 50 43.12 -7.62 -81.64
C PHE A 50 42.23 -6.55 -82.28
N SER A 51 42.36 -5.27 -81.90
CA SER A 51 41.63 -4.17 -82.56
C SER A 51 42.21 -3.79 -83.94
N LYS A 52 43.46 -4.15 -84.25
CA LYS A 52 44.12 -3.85 -85.56
C LYS A 52 44.10 -5.01 -86.55
N ALA A 53 43.95 -6.23 -86.05
CA ALA A 53 43.78 -7.43 -86.86
C ALA A 53 42.56 -7.39 -87.81
N PRO A 54 41.35 -6.95 -87.41
CA PRO A 54 40.18 -6.98 -88.31
C PRO A 54 40.30 -5.99 -89.47
N GLU A 55 40.79 -4.77 -89.24
CA GLU A 55 40.93 -3.75 -90.30
C GLU A 55 41.87 -4.21 -91.43
N THR A 56 42.97 -4.86 -91.07
CA THR A 56 43.98 -5.35 -92.03
C THR A 56 43.56 -6.62 -92.74
N MET A 57 42.80 -7.51 -92.08
CA MET A 57 42.27 -8.73 -92.71
C MET A 57 41.04 -8.46 -93.59
N ALA A 58 40.13 -7.57 -93.18
CA ALA A 58 38.90 -7.27 -93.94
C ALA A 58 39.20 -6.70 -95.32
N GLY A 59 40.04 -5.65 -95.41
CA GLY A 59 40.40 -5.04 -96.69
C GLY A 59 41.14 -6.00 -97.65
N ARG A 60 41.87 -6.99 -97.10
CA ARG A 60 42.48 -8.04 -97.90
C ARG A 60 41.44 -9.02 -98.47
N VAL A 61 40.49 -9.46 -97.64
CA VAL A 61 39.43 -10.38 -98.07
C VAL A 61 38.50 -9.72 -99.10
N GLU A 62 38.21 -8.43 -98.97
CA GLU A 62 37.44 -7.70 -99.99
C GLU A 62 38.21 -7.58 -101.32
N ALA A 63 39.51 -7.33 -101.30
CA ALA A 63 40.35 -7.32 -102.52
C ALA A 63 40.41 -8.71 -103.19
N GLU A 64 40.57 -9.79 -102.41
CA GLU A 64 40.58 -11.17 -102.93
C GLU A 64 39.20 -11.56 -103.49
N LEU A 65 38.09 -11.14 -102.87
CA LEU A 65 36.72 -11.32 -103.39
C LEU A 65 36.45 -10.53 -104.68
N LEU A 66 37.00 -9.32 -104.83
CA LEU A 66 36.89 -8.54 -106.05
C LEU A 66 37.64 -9.19 -107.22
N ASN A 67 38.85 -9.71 -106.97
CA ASN A 67 39.62 -10.45 -107.96
C ASN A 67 38.90 -11.73 -108.42
N LEU A 68 38.32 -12.51 -107.49
CA LEU A 68 37.54 -13.70 -107.82
C LEU A 68 36.26 -13.37 -108.63
N ARG A 69 35.60 -12.24 -108.35
CA ARG A 69 34.48 -11.75 -109.16
C ARG A 69 34.91 -11.36 -110.57
N HIS A 70 36.09 -10.77 -110.74
CA HIS A 70 36.62 -10.40 -112.05
C HIS A 70 36.91 -11.65 -112.90
N GLN A 71 37.60 -12.64 -112.34
CA GLN A 71 37.89 -13.91 -113.02
C GLN A 71 36.61 -14.69 -113.38
N ALA A 72 35.59 -14.65 -112.51
CA ALA A 72 34.29 -15.25 -112.81
C ALA A 72 33.57 -14.58 -114.00
N GLN A 73 33.75 -13.28 -114.20
CA GLN A 73 33.21 -12.57 -115.36
C GLN A 73 33.99 -12.89 -116.64
N GLU A 74 35.33 -12.91 -116.58
CA GLU A 74 36.18 -13.27 -117.73
C GLU A 74 35.82 -14.67 -118.28
N LEU A 75 35.59 -15.65 -117.40
CA LEU A 75 35.16 -16.99 -117.79
C LEU A 75 33.74 -17.03 -118.38
N VAL A 76 32.84 -16.11 -118.04
CA VAL A 76 31.52 -15.98 -118.67
C VAL A 76 31.65 -15.40 -120.08
N ASP A 77 32.47 -14.35 -120.24
CA ASP A 77 32.70 -13.69 -121.52
C ASP A 77 33.42 -14.64 -122.52
N GLU A 78 34.41 -15.42 -122.04
CA GLU A 78 35.01 -16.51 -122.80
C GLU A 78 33.97 -17.57 -123.21
N ASN A 79 33.10 -17.98 -122.29
CA ASN A 79 32.09 -19.00 -122.56
C ASN A 79 31.09 -18.56 -123.64
N ASP A 80 30.66 -17.29 -123.64
CA ASP A 80 29.80 -16.73 -124.69
C ASP A 80 30.56 -16.57 -126.02
N SER A 81 31.85 -16.24 -126.01
CA SER A 81 32.67 -16.26 -127.23
C SER A 81 32.72 -17.66 -127.85
N LEU A 82 32.87 -18.72 -127.03
CA LEU A 82 32.87 -20.11 -127.47
C LEU A 82 31.51 -20.52 -128.04
N LYS A 83 30.38 -20.16 -127.40
CA LYS A 83 29.03 -20.39 -127.95
C LYS A 83 28.88 -19.80 -129.36
N MET A 84 29.38 -18.58 -129.58
CA MET A 84 29.34 -17.92 -130.89
C MET A 84 30.20 -18.64 -131.95
N THR A 85 31.38 -19.16 -131.60
CA THR A 85 32.19 -19.96 -132.54
C THR A 85 31.52 -21.28 -132.91
N VAL A 86 30.92 -21.99 -131.95
CA VAL A 86 30.21 -23.26 -132.17
C VAL A 86 28.98 -23.03 -133.06
N HIS A 87 28.22 -21.95 -132.82
CA HIS A 87 27.09 -21.59 -133.67
C HIS A 87 27.51 -21.34 -135.13
N ARG A 88 28.59 -20.57 -135.34
CA ARG A 88 29.17 -20.32 -136.68
C ARG A 88 29.58 -21.62 -137.39
N LEU A 89 30.24 -22.55 -136.69
CA LEU A 89 30.67 -23.83 -137.27
C LEU A 89 29.48 -24.71 -137.66
N ASN A 90 28.42 -24.75 -136.86
CA ASN A 90 27.20 -25.51 -137.19
C ASN A 90 26.48 -24.95 -138.42
N VAL A 91 26.50 -23.63 -138.64
CA VAL A 91 25.95 -23.01 -139.86
C VAL A 91 26.73 -23.44 -141.11
N GLU A 92 28.06 -23.48 -141.06
CA GLU A 92 28.87 -23.95 -142.20
C GLU A 92 28.75 -25.46 -142.43
N LEU A 93 28.68 -26.28 -141.39
CA LEU A 93 28.43 -27.72 -141.52
C LEU A 93 27.08 -28.00 -142.23
N SER A 94 26.04 -27.24 -141.88
CA SER A 94 24.72 -27.31 -142.52
C SER A 94 24.78 -26.93 -144.01
N ARG A 95 25.58 -25.91 -144.37
CA ARG A 95 25.81 -25.49 -145.75
C ARG A 95 26.52 -26.56 -146.58
N TYR A 96 27.52 -27.25 -146.00
CA TYR A 96 28.21 -28.35 -146.66
C TYR A 96 27.27 -29.54 -146.94
N GLN A 97 26.50 -29.98 -145.94
CA GLN A 97 25.55 -31.10 -146.09
C GLN A 97 24.47 -30.82 -147.14
N THR A 98 24.08 -29.56 -147.32
CA THR A 98 23.09 -29.16 -148.34
C THR A 98 23.63 -29.24 -149.77
N ARG A 99 24.95 -29.16 -149.98
CA ARG A 99 25.57 -29.07 -151.32
C ARG A 99 25.82 -30.40 -152.03
N PHE A 100 25.91 -31.51 -151.29
CA PHE A 100 26.32 -32.81 -151.87
C PHE A 100 25.42 -33.95 -151.39
N ARG A 101 24.50 -34.39 -152.26
CA ARG A 101 23.59 -35.52 -151.99
C ARG A 101 24.08 -36.80 -152.70
N PRO A 102 24.12 -37.97 -152.04
CA PRO A 102 24.45 -39.25 -152.69
C PRO A 102 23.42 -39.70 -153.74
N LEU A 103 23.91 -40.36 -154.79
CA LEU A 103 23.12 -40.99 -155.87
C LEU A 103 22.71 -42.43 -155.52
N THR A 104 21.69 -42.95 -156.23
CA THR A 104 21.04 -44.24 -155.97
C THR A 104 21.16 -45.23 -157.14
N LYS A 105 21.11 -46.54 -156.85
CA LYS A 105 21.77 -47.59 -157.66
C LYS A 105 21.03 -48.10 -158.91
N GLU A 106 19.92 -47.50 -159.34
CA GLU A 106 19.08 -48.07 -160.43
C GLU A 106 19.44 -47.59 -161.85
N GLU A 107 20.17 -46.47 -161.98
CA GLU A 107 20.31 -45.76 -163.26
C GLU A 107 21.33 -46.37 -164.24
N GLY A 108 22.05 -47.43 -163.86
CA GLY A 108 23.26 -47.89 -164.56
C GLY A 108 23.12 -49.03 -165.58
N SER A 109 21.93 -49.53 -165.92
CA SER A 109 21.80 -50.91 -166.46
C SER A 109 20.84 -51.17 -167.64
N ARG A 110 20.61 -50.22 -168.58
CA ARG A 110 19.75 -50.46 -169.76
C ARG A 110 20.22 -49.83 -171.09
N THR A 111 21.07 -50.52 -171.86
CA THR A 111 21.41 -50.13 -173.26
C THR A 111 21.69 -51.33 -174.19
N ARG A 112 20.73 -51.73 -175.04
CA ARG A 112 20.94 -52.55 -176.26
C ARG A 112 19.73 -52.54 -177.22
N GLY A 113 19.99 -52.63 -178.52
CA GLY A 113 19.04 -52.85 -179.63
C GLY A 113 19.68 -53.77 -180.70
N LEU A 114 19.10 -54.08 -181.86
CA LEU A 114 17.82 -53.75 -182.52
C LEU A 114 17.10 -55.05 -182.96
N PRO A 115 15.80 -55.04 -183.32
CA PRO A 115 15.02 -56.27 -183.54
C PRO A 115 15.32 -56.99 -184.88
N PRO A 116 15.45 -58.34 -184.90
CA PRO A 116 15.93 -59.09 -186.07
C PRO A 116 14.84 -59.57 -187.06
N LYS A 117 13.61 -59.03 -187.02
CA LYS A 117 12.51 -59.47 -187.90
C LYS A 117 11.63 -58.31 -188.39
N GLY A 118 11.70 -58.06 -189.70
CA GLY A 118 10.92 -57.09 -190.47
C GLY A 118 11.55 -56.92 -191.86
N PRO A 119 10.81 -56.47 -192.88
CA PRO A 119 11.41 -56.11 -194.17
C PRO A 119 12.40 -54.96 -193.99
N ALA A 120 13.47 -54.95 -194.79
CA ALA A 120 14.53 -53.93 -194.68
C ALA A 120 13.96 -52.51 -194.90
N PRO A 121 14.37 -51.50 -194.10
CA PRO A 121 13.86 -50.14 -194.25
C PRO A 121 14.14 -49.54 -195.64
N PRO A 122 13.23 -48.75 -196.24
CA PRO A 122 13.40 -48.21 -197.59
C PRO A 122 14.67 -47.36 -197.79
N TRP A 123 15.16 -46.71 -196.73
CA TRP A 123 16.39 -45.90 -196.77
C TRP A 123 17.66 -46.70 -197.06
N LEU A 124 17.64 -48.03 -196.91
CA LEU A 124 18.75 -48.92 -197.23
C LEU A 124 18.81 -49.26 -198.74
N LEU A 125 17.73 -49.03 -199.49
CA LEU A 125 17.57 -49.49 -200.87
C LEU A 125 17.38 -48.36 -201.90
N ASP A 126 16.80 -47.21 -201.52
CA ASP A 126 16.64 -46.05 -202.41
C ASP A 126 17.85 -45.09 -202.30
N MET A 127 18.59 -44.94 -203.41
CA MET A 127 19.82 -44.14 -203.48
C MET A 127 19.64 -42.67 -203.09
N LYS A 128 18.41 -42.13 -203.14
CA LYS A 128 18.10 -40.76 -202.68
C LYS A 128 18.42 -40.55 -201.20
N TYR A 129 18.37 -41.62 -200.40
CA TYR A 129 18.69 -41.57 -198.97
C TYR A 129 20.09 -42.14 -198.67
N LEU A 130 20.58 -43.08 -199.49
CA LEU A 130 21.91 -43.65 -199.29
C LEU A 130 23.05 -42.70 -199.73
N SER A 131 22.88 -41.92 -200.81
CA SER A 131 23.96 -41.06 -201.32
C SER A 131 24.40 -39.97 -200.32
N PRO A 132 23.49 -39.21 -199.66
CA PRO A 132 23.91 -38.26 -198.61
C PRO A 132 24.51 -38.96 -197.38
N LEU A 133 24.08 -40.19 -197.08
CA LEU A 133 24.63 -40.97 -195.97
C LEU A 133 26.06 -41.46 -196.28
N LEU A 134 26.32 -41.90 -197.51
CA LEU A 134 27.66 -42.28 -197.97
C LEU A 134 28.62 -41.09 -197.93
N LEU A 135 28.19 -39.92 -198.41
CA LEU A 135 29.01 -38.71 -198.42
C LEU A 135 29.34 -38.27 -196.97
N ALA A 136 28.38 -38.32 -196.05
CA ALA A 136 28.64 -38.09 -194.62
C ALA A 136 29.49 -39.19 -193.94
N TYR A 137 29.61 -40.37 -194.55
CA TYR A 137 30.55 -41.42 -194.13
C TYR A 137 31.96 -41.21 -194.71
N GLU A 138 32.08 -40.64 -195.92
CA GLU A 138 33.33 -40.21 -196.55
C GLU A 138 33.91 -38.99 -195.80
N ASP A 139 33.09 -37.97 -195.51
CA ASP A 139 33.45 -36.84 -194.64
C ASP A 139 34.02 -37.36 -193.31
N ARG A 140 33.29 -38.27 -192.64
CA ARG A 140 33.70 -38.86 -191.36
C ARG A 140 34.87 -39.86 -191.46
N LEU A 141 35.24 -40.30 -192.66
CA LEU A 141 36.49 -41.01 -192.91
C LEU A 141 37.66 -40.02 -192.98
N THR A 142 37.52 -38.92 -193.71
CA THR A 142 38.57 -37.88 -193.77
C THR A 142 38.80 -37.19 -192.41
N GLU A 143 37.75 -37.00 -191.59
CA GLU A 143 37.89 -36.60 -190.19
C GLU A 143 38.70 -37.61 -189.34
N LYS A 144 38.67 -38.89 -189.68
CA LYS A 144 39.40 -39.94 -188.95
C LYS A 144 40.83 -40.09 -189.46
N GLU A 145 41.05 -39.89 -190.76
CA GLU A 145 42.38 -39.87 -191.38
C GLU A 145 43.20 -38.67 -190.85
N SER A 146 42.63 -37.46 -190.86
CA SER A 146 43.29 -36.26 -190.29
C SER A 146 43.53 -36.35 -188.77
N LEU A 147 42.67 -37.05 -188.02
CA LEU A 147 42.92 -37.37 -186.61
C LEU A 147 44.03 -38.43 -186.41
N LEU A 148 44.21 -39.36 -187.36
CA LEU A 148 45.30 -40.33 -187.32
C LEU A 148 46.63 -39.63 -187.62
N GLU A 149 46.70 -38.79 -188.66
CA GLU A 149 47.89 -37.98 -188.98
C GLU A 149 48.33 -37.15 -187.77
N ALA A 150 47.40 -36.46 -187.09
CA ALA A 150 47.70 -35.67 -185.90
C ALA A 150 48.24 -36.52 -184.71
N LEU A 151 47.74 -37.76 -184.55
CA LEU A 151 48.22 -38.69 -183.52
C LEU A 151 49.58 -39.31 -183.86
N GLU A 152 49.87 -39.57 -185.14
CA GLU A 152 51.19 -39.99 -185.60
C GLU A 152 52.23 -38.88 -185.38
N ASP A 153 51.87 -37.63 -185.67
CA ASP A 153 52.71 -36.45 -185.43
C ASP A 153 53.04 -36.29 -183.92
N ASP A 154 52.05 -36.47 -183.03
CA ASP A 154 52.28 -36.46 -181.58
C ASP A 154 53.07 -37.67 -181.07
N LEU A 155 52.96 -38.85 -181.71
CA LEU A 155 53.82 -40.01 -181.44
C LEU A 155 55.28 -39.74 -181.86
N HIS A 156 55.51 -39.04 -182.97
CA HIS A 156 56.85 -38.60 -183.38
C HIS A 156 57.44 -37.58 -182.38
N ARG A 157 56.63 -36.60 -181.92
CA ARG A 157 57.04 -35.65 -180.86
C ARG A 157 57.26 -36.32 -179.50
N PHE A 158 56.52 -37.38 -179.18
CA PHE A 158 56.74 -38.16 -177.95
C PHE A 158 58.03 -39.00 -178.04
N ARG A 159 58.28 -39.65 -179.18
CA ARG A 159 59.52 -40.40 -179.46
C ARG A 159 60.77 -39.54 -179.23
N GLY A 160 60.82 -38.34 -179.82
CA GLY A 160 61.96 -37.43 -179.64
C GLY A 160 62.26 -37.11 -178.17
N ARG A 161 61.23 -36.82 -177.37
CA ARG A 161 61.38 -36.57 -175.92
C ARG A 161 61.84 -37.80 -175.13
N VAL A 162 61.45 -39.01 -175.54
CA VAL A 162 61.97 -40.25 -174.94
C VAL A 162 63.44 -40.45 -175.29
N GLU A 163 63.84 -40.17 -176.53
CA GLU A 163 65.23 -40.27 -176.98
C GLU A 163 66.13 -39.21 -176.30
N GLU A 164 65.61 -38.01 -176.00
CA GLU A 164 66.27 -36.99 -175.15
C GLU A 164 66.50 -37.50 -173.72
N VAL A 165 65.46 -38.05 -173.07
CA VAL A 165 65.55 -38.57 -171.68
C VAL A 165 66.47 -39.79 -171.58
N VAL A 166 66.56 -40.63 -172.62
CA VAL A 166 67.55 -41.71 -172.69
C VAL A 166 68.97 -41.15 -172.77
N GLN A 167 69.23 -40.16 -173.63
CA GLN A 167 70.54 -39.50 -173.72
C GLN A 167 70.93 -38.76 -172.43
N GLU A 168 69.97 -38.24 -171.68
CA GLU A 168 70.20 -37.65 -170.35
C GLU A 168 70.61 -38.73 -169.33
N ASN A 169 69.88 -39.85 -169.26
CA ASN A 169 70.24 -40.97 -168.39
C ASN A 169 71.62 -41.56 -168.74
N GLU A 170 71.95 -41.69 -170.03
CA GLU A 170 73.27 -42.16 -170.46
C GLU A 170 74.40 -41.23 -170.03
N LYS A 171 74.19 -39.91 -169.99
CA LYS A 171 75.15 -38.92 -169.46
C LYS A 171 75.27 -39.02 -167.95
N LEU A 172 74.15 -39.04 -167.22
CA LEU A 172 74.14 -39.16 -165.75
C LEU A 172 74.81 -40.47 -165.28
N HIS A 173 74.66 -41.57 -166.04
CA HIS A 173 75.37 -42.82 -165.78
C HIS A 173 76.86 -42.79 -166.12
N GLN A 174 77.32 -41.90 -167.02
CA GLN A 174 78.73 -41.65 -167.26
C GLN A 174 79.32 -40.78 -166.15
N GLU A 175 78.67 -39.67 -165.78
CA GLU A 175 79.07 -38.79 -164.68
C GLU A 175 79.20 -39.56 -163.36
N LEU A 176 78.20 -40.38 -163.00
CA LEU A 176 78.22 -41.22 -161.78
C LEU A 176 79.37 -42.26 -161.78
N LYS A 177 79.85 -42.66 -162.96
CA LYS A 177 80.94 -43.61 -163.14
C LYS A 177 82.32 -42.95 -163.09
N GLU A 178 82.41 -41.67 -163.45
CA GLU A 178 83.60 -40.84 -163.25
C GLU A 178 83.72 -40.35 -161.80
N SER A 179 82.59 -40.03 -161.15
CA SER A 179 82.52 -39.62 -159.74
C SER A 179 82.58 -40.81 -158.75
N GLY A 180 83.60 -41.66 -158.88
CA GLY A 180 83.76 -42.90 -158.10
C GLY A 180 83.62 -42.71 -156.58
N GLY A 181 82.82 -43.58 -155.93
CA GLY A 181 82.27 -43.35 -154.59
C GLY A 181 83.24 -43.29 -153.41
N VAL A 182 82.69 -42.76 -152.29
CA VAL A 182 83.25 -42.52 -150.94
C VAL A 182 84.62 -43.13 -150.63
N SER A 183 85.55 -42.29 -150.18
CA SER A 183 86.92 -42.68 -149.84
C SER A 183 87.00 -43.49 -148.54
N HIS A 184 87.91 -44.46 -148.50
CA HIS A 184 88.16 -45.30 -147.31
C HIS A 184 88.54 -44.49 -146.05
N LYS A 185 89.00 -43.24 -146.19
CA LYS A 185 89.22 -42.34 -145.04
C LYS A 185 87.91 -41.88 -144.40
N GLU A 186 86.95 -41.44 -145.22
CA GLU A 186 85.62 -40.99 -144.80
C GLU A 186 84.84 -42.13 -144.15
N TRP A 187 84.90 -43.34 -144.73
CA TRP A 187 84.29 -44.54 -144.15
C TRP A 187 84.78 -44.83 -142.71
N ARG A 188 86.09 -44.69 -142.44
CA ARG A 188 86.63 -44.86 -141.08
C ARG A 188 86.20 -43.74 -140.13
N GLN A 189 86.07 -42.51 -140.61
CA GLN A 189 85.57 -41.40 -139.79
C GLN A 189 84.10 -41.59 -139.41
N LEU A 190 83.26 -42.03 -140.35
CA LEU A 190 81.86 -42.41 -140.09
C LEU A 190 81.76 -43.58 -139.10
N GLN A 191 82.64 -44.59 -139.22
CA GLN A 191 82.68 -45.72 -138.29
C GLN A 191 83.08 -45.29 -136.86
N GLU A 192 84.05 -44.37 -136.73
CA GLU A 192 84.47 -43.82 -135.44
C GLU A 192 83.38 -42.93 -134.82
N GLN A 193 82.70 -42.10 -135.63
CA GLN A 193 81.55 -41.30 -135.21
C GLN A 193 80.39 -42.19 -134.73
N ALA A 194 80.04 -43.25 -135.47
CA ALA A 194 79.03 -44.20 -135.04
C ALA A 194 79.42 -44.90 -133.72
N ARG A 195 80.70 -45.24 -133.53
CA ARG A 195 81.23 -45.79 -132.27
C ARG A 195 81.07 -44.82 -131.10
N LEU A 196 81.34 -43.53 -131.32
CA LEU A 196 81.17 -42.48 -130.30
C LEU A 196 79.69 -42.23 -129.98
N VAL A 197 78.82 -42.09 -130.98
CA VAL A 197 77.37 -41.91 -130.79
C VAL A 197 76.75 -43.10 -130.06
N LEU A 198 77.23 -44.33 -130.29
CA LEU A 198 76.80 -45.50 -129.50
C LEU A 198 77.28 -45.44 -128.04
N GLN A 199 78.48 -44.91 -127.77
CA GLN A 199 78.97 -44.70 -126.41
C GLN A 199 78.21 -43.55 -125.69
N GLU A 200 77.92 -42.46 -126.39
CA GLU A 200 77.10 -41.35 -125.87
C GLU A 200 75.69 -41.84 -125.54
N ASN A 201 75.03 -42.57 -126.45
CA ASN A 201 73.73 -43.19 -126.17
C ASN A 201 73.80 -44.16 -124.99
N GLN A 202 74.85 -44.97 -124.85
CA GLN A 202 75.01 -45.87 -123.71
C GLN A 202 75.16 -45.11 -122.37
N VAL A 203 75.87 -43.99 -122.35
CA VAL A 203 76.02 -43.12 -121.17
C VAL A 203 74.69 -42.40 -120.87
N LEU A 204 73.96 -41.93 -121.89
CA LEU A 204 72.64 -41.33 -121.71
C LEU A 204 71.62 -42.34 -121.16
N ILE A 205 71.63 -43.60 -121.62
CA ILE A 205 70.83 -44.68 -121.05
C ILE A 205 71.20 -44.90 -119.58
N GLN A 206 72.48 -45.02 -119.23
CA GLN A 206 72.92 -45.17 -117.84
C GLN A 206 72.55 -43.97 -116.96
N GLN A 207 72.57 -42.74 -117.51
CA GLN A 207 72.13 -41.54 -116.81
C GLN A 207 70.62 -41.52 -116.57
N LEU A 208 69.82 -41.98 -117.54
CA LEU A 208 68.37 -42.17 -117.39
C LEU A 208 68.04 -43.28 -116.40
N GLU A 209 68.76 -44.41 -116.42
CA GLU A 209 68.64 -45.50 -115.44
C GLU A 209 68.95 -45.01 -114.02
N VAL A 210 70.02 -44.23 -113.83
CA VAL A 210 70.37 -43.63 -112.54
C VAL A 210 69.36 -42.56 -112.08
N GLN A 211 68.78 -41.78 -113.01
CA GLN A 211 67.69 -40.86 -112.68
C GLN A 211 66.40 -41.60 -112.31
N HIS A 212 66.03 -42.64 -113.06
CA HIS A 212 64.87 -43.49 -112.78
C HIS A 212 65.03 -44.20 -111.42
N ALA A 213 66.20 -44.78 -111.14
CA ALA A 213 66.50 -45.41 -109.86
C ALA A 213 66.36 -44.41 -108.71
N LYS A 214 66.91 -43.18 -108.83
CA LYS A 214 66.75 -42.11 -107.84
C LYS A 214 65.28 -41.67 -107.66
N ALA A 215 64.49 -41.67 -108.74
CA ALA A 215 63.07 -41.36 -108.70
C ALA A 215 62.26 -42.47 -108.00
N THR A 216 62.51 -43.75 -108.30
CA THR A 216 61.87 -44.87 -107.60
C THR A 216 62.28 -44.95 -106.13
N ASP A 217 63.54 -44.63 -105.81
CA ASP A 217 64.06 -44.57 -104.46
C ASP A 217 63.42 -43.44 -103.62
N SER A 218 63.32 -42.23 -104.18
CA SER A 218 62.68 -41.10 -103.49
C SER A 218 61.18 -41.29 -103.35
N HIS A 219 60.50 -41.78 -104.39
CA HIS A 219 59.10 -42.19 -104.31
C HIS A 219 58.89 -43.28 -103.25
N GLY A 220 59.76 -44.29 -103.19
CA GLY A 220 59.73 -45.34 -102.17
C GLY A 220 59.88 -44.79 -100.75
N ARG A 221 60.81 -43.85 -100.51
CA ARG A 221 60.94 -43.15 -99.22
C ARG A 221 59.64 -42.42 -98.87
N HIS A 222 59.11 -41.62 -99.78
CA HIS A 222 57.86 -40.88 -99.57
C HIS A 222 56.65 -41.79 -99.33
N LEU A 223 56.53 -42.93 -100.03
CA LEU A 223 55.50 -43.93 -99.72
C LEU A 223 55.64 -44.47 -98.29
N THR A 224 56.86 -44.76 -97.82
CA THR A 224 57.05 -45.19 -96.42
C THR A 224 56.74 -44.07 -95.42
N GLU A 225 57.07 -42.81 -95.73
CA GLU A 225 56.77 -41.63 -94.91
C GLU A 225 55.26 -41.38 -94.82
N VAL A 226 54.56 -41.36 -95.95
CA VAL A 226 53.09 -41.29 -96.02
C VAL A 226 52.46 -42.46 -95.26
N SER A 227 53.01 -43.68 -95.34
CA SER A 227 52.50 -44.83 -94.56
C SER A 227 52.71 -44.70 -93.05
N LYS A 228 53.77 -44.01 -92.59
CA LYS A 228 54.02 -43.71 -91.17
C LYS A 228 53.07 -42.62 -90.69
N LEU A 229 52.94 -41.53 -91.44
CA LEU A 229 52.03 -40.42 -91.14
C LEU A 229 50.57 -40.89 -91.13
N SER A 230 50.15 -41.73 -92.09
CA SER A 230 48.79 -42.29 -92.13
C SER A 230 48.49 -43.18 -90.92
N LYS A 231 49.48 -43.92 -90.41
CA LYS A 231 49.34 -44.70 -89.17
C LYS A 231 49.27 -43.80 -87.93
N GLN A 232 50.05 -42.71 -87.90
CA GLN A 232 49.99 -41.72 -86.82
C GLN A 232 48.65 -40.97 -86.81
N LEU A 233 48.14 -40.58 -87.98
CA LEU A 233 46.80 -39.99 -88.13
C LEU A 233 45.71 -40.95 -87.66
N MET A 234 45.70 -42.22 -88.10
CA MET A 234 44.75 -43.23 -87.62
C MET A 234 44.77 -43.40 -86.09
N LEU A 235 45.95 -43.39 -85.47
CA LEU A 235 46.08 -43.49 -84.00
C LEU A 235 45.53 -42.22 -83.31
N LEU A 236 45.89 -41.03 -83.80
CA LEU A 236 45.40 -39.76 -83.25
C LEU A 236 43.89 -39.56 -83.48
N GLU A 237 43.33 -40.06 -84.57
CA GLU A 237 41.89 -40.09 -84.84
C GLU A 237 41.17 -41.04 -83.88
N ALA A 238 41.74 -42.22 -83.61
CA ALA A 238 41.19 -43.16 -82.63
C ALA A 238 41.34 -42.68 -81.17
N GLU A 239 42.41 -41.94 -80.84
CA GLU A 239 42.57 -41.28 -79.54
C GLU A 239 41.60 -40.11 -79.39
N LYS A 240 41.44 -39.28 -80.43
CA LYS A 240 40.42 -38.23 -80.48
C LYS A 240 39.01 -38.78 -80.26
N GLN A 241 38.64 -39.86 -80.95
CA GLN A 241 37.32 -40.49 -80.79
C GLN A 241 37.06 -41.00 -79.37
N LYS A 242 38.07 -41.58 -78.70
CA LYS A 242 37.96 -41.97 -77.29
C LYS A 242 37.77 -40.78 -76.37
N LEU A 243 38.59 -39.72 -76.53
CA LEU A 243 38.48 -38.50 -75.74
C LEU A 243 37.15 -37.76 -75.98
N GLU A 244 36.61 -37.81 -77.20
CA GLU A 244 35.27 -37.28 -77.50
C GLU A 244 34.16 -38.10 -76.85
N GLN A 245 34.32 -39.43 -76.74
CA GLN A 245 33.39 -40.30 -76.01
C GLN A 245 33.47 -40.07 -74.49
N GLU A 246 34.68 -40.09 -73.90
CA GLU A 246 34.90 -39.82 -72.46
C GLU A 246 34.38 -38.43 -72.05
N LEU A 247 34.48 -37.44 -72.95
CA LEU A 247 33.93 -36.10 -72.77
C LEU A 247 32.38 -36.06 -72.85
N GLU A 248 31.74 -36.97 -73.58
CA GLU A 248 30.27 -37.07 -73.59
C GLU A 248 29.74 -37.87 -72.41
N ASP A 249 30.39 -38.99 -72.06
CA ASP A 249 30.06 -39.79 -70.88
C ASP A 249 30.14 -38.94 -69.60
N THR A 250 31.20 -38.14 -69.43
CA THR A 250 31.33 -37.20 -68.29
C THR A 250 30.33 -36.03 -68.31
N LYS A 251 29.83 -35.60 -69.48
CA LYS A 251 28.69 -34.66 -69.55
C LYS A 251 27.39 -35.33 -69.09
N MET A 252 27.17 -36.59 -69.45
CA MET A 252 25.98 -37.34 -69.05
C MET A 252 25.98 -37.61 -67.55
N GLU A 253 27.13 -37.97 -66.96
CA GLU A 253 27.31 -38.05 -65.50
C GLU A 253 27.04 -36.71 -64.80
N LEU A 254 27.58 -35.61 -65.34
CA LEU A 254 27.36 -34.26 -64.79
C LEU A 254 25.88 -33.85 -64.87
N GLN A 255 25.18 -34.17 -65.97
CA GLN A 255 23.75 -33.91 -66.10
C GLN A 255 22.92 -34.74 -65.11
N ALA A 256 23.26 -36.03 -64.93
CA ALA A 256 22.61 -36.88 -63.93
C ALA A 256 22.79 -36.33 -62.51
N LEU A 257 24.03 -35.97 -62.14
CA LEU A 257 24.34 -35.32 -60.85
C LEU A 257 23.62 -33.99 -60.66
N GLN A 258 23.43 -33.20 -61.72
CA GLN A 258 22.63 -31.97 -61.68
C GLN A 258 21.14 -32.27 -61.47
N THR A 259 20.57 -33.27 -62.15
CA THR A 259 19.17 -33.66 -61.94
C THR A 259 18.94 -34.25 -60.54
N ASP A 260 19.88 -35.02 -60.00
CA ASP A 260 19.81 -35.58 -58.65
C ASP A 260 19.94 -34.48 -57.59
N HIS A 261 20.85 -33.52 -57.79
CA HIS A 261 20.96 -32.36 -56.91
C HIS A 261 19.68 -31.51 -56.92
N LEU A 262 19.09 -31.26 -58.09
CA LEU A 262 17.82 -30.52 -58.20
C LEU A 262 16.67 -31.29 -57.54
N GLN A 263 16.57 -32.60 -57.74
CA GLN A 263 15.58 -33.44 -57.05
C GLN A 263 15.77 -33.41 -55.53
N ALA A 264 17.00 -33.56 -55.03
CA ALA A 264 17.32 -33.50 -53.61
C ALA A 264 17.01 -32.11 -53.02
N ARG A 265 17.27 -31.03 -53.75
CA ARG A 265 16.93 -29.66 -53.33
C ARG A 265 15.42 -29.45 -53.28
N CYS A 266 14.68 -29.87 -54.31
CA CYS A 266 13.22 -29.86 -54.32
C CYS A 266 12.63 -30.72 -53.18
N HIS A 267 13.21 -31.90 -52.89
CA HIS A 267 12.78 -32.71 -51.75
C HIS A 267 13.04 -32.02 -50.42
N LEU A 268 14.16 -31.31 -50.26
CA LEU A 268 14.46 -30.53 -49.05
C LEU A 268 13.50 -29.32 -48.92
N GLU A 269 13.31 -28.55 -49.99
CA GLU A 269 12.37 -27.41 -50.06
C GLU A 269 10.92 -27.82 -49.74
N ASN A 270 10.52 -29.05 -50.07
CA ASN A 270 9.19 -29.60 -49.78
C ASN A 270 9.15 -30.50 -48.52
N SER A 271 10.26 -30.69 -47.79
CA SER A 271 10.34 -31.65 -46.67
C SER A 271 9.62 -31.18 -45.39
N VAL A 272 9.47 -29.87 -45.22
CA VAL A 272 8.59 -29.23 -44.25
C VAL A 272 7.90 -28.10 -44.99
N SER A 273 6.57 -28.15 -45.13
CA SER A 273 5.87 -27.08 -45.82
C SER A 273 5.99 -25.76 -45.06
N LEU A 274 6.05 -24.64 -45.78
CA LEU A 274 6.06 -23.31 -45.16
C LEU A 274 4.82 -23.10 -44.28
N ASP A 275 3.69 -23.70 -44.64
CA ASP A 275 2.45 -23.68 -43.86
C ASP A 275 2.57 -24.48 -42.55
N GLU A 276 3.20 -25.66 -42.54
CA GLU A 276 3.48 -26.39 -41.31
C GLU A 276 4.41 -25.59 -40.40
N HIS A 277 5.51 -25.07 -40.95
CA HIS A 277 6.48 -24.25 -40.23
C HIS A 277 5.81 -22.99 -39.63
N HIS A 278 4.98 -22.30 -40.41
CA HIS A 278 4.18 -21.16 -39.96
C HIS A 278 3.13 -21.57 -38.92
N SER A 279 2.50 -22.73 -39.06
CA SER A 279 1.54 -23.24 -38.07
C SER A 279 2.24 -23.53 -36.73
N VAL A 280 3.43 -24.12 -36.74
CA VAL A 280 4.22 -24.42 -35.54
C VAL A 280 4.72 -23.13 -34.90
N THR A 281 5.32 -22.22 -35.68
CA THR A 281 5.78 -20.92 -35.16
C THR A 281 4.63 -20.09 -34.60
N THR A 282 3.44 -20.08 -35.23
CA THR A 282 2.28 -19.35 -34.67
C THR A 282 1.60 -20.09 -33.51
N LYS A 283 1.70 -21.43 -33.40
CA LYS A 283 1.29 -22.16 -32.18
C LYS A 283 2.21 -21.78 -31.01
N LEU A 284 3.52 -21.82 -31.21
CA LEU A 284 4.53 -21.47 -30.19
C LEU A 284 4.43 -19.99 -29.77
N LYS A 285 4.20 -19.06 -30.70
CA LYS A 285 3.93 -17.65 -30.37
C LYS A 285 2.69 -17.49 -29.48
N ARG A 286 1.55 -18.08 -29.87
CA ARG A 286 0.32 -18.05 -29.05
C ARG A 286 0.49 -18.70 -27.68
N GLN A 287 1.30 -19.75 -27.56
CA GLN A 287 1.64 -20.36 -26.26
C GLN A 287 2.48 -19.42 -25.39
N LEU A 288 3.52 -18.80 -25.96
CA LEU A 288 4.35 -17.81 -25.26
C LEU A 288 3.55 -16.57 -24.83
N GLU A 289 2.66 -16.08 -25.69
CA GLU A 289 1.74 -14.97 -25.41
C GLU A 289 0.76 -15.35 -24.29
N ALA A 290 0.17 -16.54 -24.34
CA ALA A 290 -0.72 -17.06 -23.30
C ALA A 290 -0.01 -17.21 -21.95
N ASP A 291 1.15 -17.86 -21.91
CA ASP A 291 1.94 -18.03 -20.68
C ASP A 291 2.43 -16.70 -20.12
N SER A 292 2.79 -15.73 -20.97
CA SER A 292 3.15 -14.38 -20.53
C SER A 292 1.96 -13.62 -19.93
N SER A 293 0.79 -13.66 -20.59
CA SER A 293 -0.44 -13.05 -20.06
C SER A 293 -0.89 -13.68 -18.73
N ARG A 294 -0.70 -15.00 -18.61
CA ARG A 294 -0.94 -15.74 -17.37
C ARG A 294 0.01 -15.27 -16.26
N GLN A 295 1.31 -15.23 -16.52
CA GLN A 295 2.31 -14.73 -15.55
C GLN A 295 2.02 -13.28 -15.13
N GLN A 296 1.60 -12.42 -16.05
CA GLN A 296 1.14 -11.06 -15.73
C GLN A 296 -0.06 -11.08 -14.77
N SER A 297 -1.10 -11.88 -15.06
CA SER A 297 -2.26 -12.01 -14.18
C SER A 297 -1.94 -12.59 -12.79
N GLU A 298 -1.01 -13.56 -12.71
CA GLU A 298 -0.54 -14.14 -11.44
C GLU A 298 0.28 -13.12 -10.63
N LEU A 299 1.11 -12.30 -11.30
CA LEU A 299 1.84 -11.19 -10.67
C LEU A 299 0.89 -10.09 -10.16
N GLU A 300 -0.11 -9.70 -10.94
CA GLU A 300 -1.15 -8.74 -10.52
C GLU A 300 -1.97 -9.27 -9.33
N GLU A 301 -2.30 -10.57 -9.31
CA GLU A 301 -2.95 -11.20 -8.16
C GLU A 301 -2.07 -11.15 -6.92
N LEU A 302 -0.79 -11.49 -7.03
CA LEU A 302 0.16 -11.42 -5.93
C LEU A 302 0.35 -9.98 -5.45
N GLN A 303 0.42 -9.00 -6.35
CA GLN A 303 0.51 -7.58 -6.01
C GLN A 303 -0.76 -7.07 -5.30
N ARG A 304 -1.95 -7.49 -5.77
CA ARG A 304 -3.23 -7.22 -5.09
C ARG A 304 -3.25 -7.85 -3.70
N ARG A 305 -2.90 -9.12 -3.54
CA ARG A 305 -2.83 -9.81 -2.23
C ARG A 305 -1.83 -9.13 -1.29
N LEU A 306 -0.65 -8.73 -1.78
CA LEU A 306 0.35 -7.97 -1.01
C LEU A 306 -0.20 -6.61 -0.55
N SER A 307 -0.94 -5.89 -1.40
CA SER A 307 -1.55 -4.60 -1.02
C SER A 307 -2.62 -4.75 0.08
N VAL A 308 -3.43 -5.82 0.04
CA VAL A 308 -4.41 -6.15 1.08
C VAL A 308 -3.70 -6.49 2.40
N LEU A 309 -2.73 -7.40 2.38
CA LEU A 309 -1.93 -7.76 3.56
C LEU A 309 -1.17 -6.55 4.14
N GLN A 310 -0.75 -5.60 3.30
CA GLN A 310 -0.12 -4.36 3.75
C GLN A 310 -1.13 -3.39 4.39
N ALA A 311 -2.39 -3.36 3.95
CA ALA A 311 -3.47 -2.60 4.58
C ALA A 311 -3.88 -3.23 5.92
N GLU A 312 -4.09 -4.56 5.97
CA GLU A 312 -4.36 -5.31 7.19
C GLU A 312 -3.25 -5.11 8.23
N LYS A 313 -1.97 -5.21 7.81
CA LYS A 313 -0.82 -4.94 8.68
C LYS A 313 -0.83 -3.50 9.23
N LYS A 314 -1.29 -2.50 8.47
CA LYS A 314 -1.44 -1.12 8.97
C LYS A 314 -2.55 -1.05 10.02
N SER A 315 -3.73 -1.65 9.77
CA SER A 315 -4.82 -1.72 10.76
C SER A 315 -4.33 -2.37 12.05
N LEU A 316 -3.79 -3.59 11.98
CA LEU A 316 -3.33 -4.35 13.15
C LEU A 316 -2.23 -3.63 13.94
N VAL A 317 -1.44 -2.75 13.31
CA VAL A 317 -0.49 -1.88 14.01
C VAL A 317 -1.21 -0.74 14.74
N LEU A 318 -2.20 -0.09 14.11
CA LEU A 318 -3.04 0.94 14.75
C LEU A 318 -3.86 0.36 15.92
N ASP A 319 -4.52 -0.76 15.70
CA ASP A 319 -5.30 -1.51 16.70
C ASP A 319 -4.41 -1.92 17.89
N LYS A 320 -3.19 -2.40 17.61
CA LYS A 320 -2.19 -2.67 18.65
C LYS A 320 -1.79 -1.40 19.40
N THR A 321 -1.54 -0.27 18.72
CA THR A 321 -1.17 0.97 19.42
C THR A 321 -2.30 1.48 20.32
N ASN A 322 -3.55 1.41 19.86
CA ASN A 322 -4.75 1.79 20.61
C ASN A 322 -4.88 0.92 21.87
N LEU A 323 -4.84 -0.41 21.73
CA LEU A 323 -4.89 -1.34 22.86
C LEU A 323 -3.72 -1.13 23.86
N THR A 324 -2.52 -0.75 23.39
CA THR A 324 -1.41 -0.40 24.30
C THR A 324 -1.53 0.98 24.96
N ALA A 325 -2.41 1.85 24.47
CA ALA A 325 -2.80 3.08 25.15
C ALA A 325 -3.89 2.79 26.20
N ASP A 326 -4.90 2.01 25.84
CA ASP A 326 -5.98 1.57 26.74
C ASP A 326 -5.44 0.81 27.96
N ILE A 327 -4.50 -0.13 27.74
CA ILE A 327 -3.83 -0.86 28.83
C ILE A 327 -3.15 0.12 29.81
N LYS A 328 -2.41 1.11 29.30
CA LYS A 328 -1.72 2.10 30.16
C LYS A 328 -2.70 3.02 30.90
N ALA A 329 -3.83 3.37 30.28
CA ALA A 329 -4.89 4.14 30.92
C ALA A 329 -5.54 3.34 32.06
N LEU A 330 -5.89 2.08 31.81
CA LEU A 330 -6.45 1.16 32.81
C LEU A 330 -5.44 0.85 33.94
N GLU A 331 -4.14 0.73 33.64
CA GLU A 331 -3.08 0.62 34.64
C GLU A 331 -3.01 1.87 35.53
N ALA A 332 -3.05 3.07 34.94
CA ALA A 332 -3.05 4.34 35.68
C ALA A 332 -4.30 4.51 36.56
N ASP A 333 -5.49 4.17 36.06
CA ASP A 333 -6.75 4.20 36.82
C ASP A 333 -6.75 3.15 37.95
N LEU A 334 -6.16 1.98 37.72
CA LEU A 334 -5.96 0.96 38.74
C LEU A 334 -4.99 1.45 39.84
N GLU A 335 -3.92 2.15 39.49
CA GLU A 335 -3.01 2.76 40.47
C GLU A 335 -3.65 3.92 41.24
N ALA A 336 -4.40 4.79 40.57
CA ALA A 336 -5.17 5.85 41.20
C ALA A 336 -6.21 5.27 42.19
N SER A 337 -6.94 4.23 41.77
CA SER A 337 -7.89 3.50 42.60
C SER A 337 -7.21 2.81 43.80
N ARG A 338 -6.05 2.19 43.60
CA ARG A 338 -5.21 1.63 44.69
C ARG A 338 -4.76 2.72 45.66
N HIS A 339 -4.38 3.91 45.18
CA HIS A 339 -3.99 5.03 46.04
C HIS A 339 -5.19 5.57 46.84
N ALA A 340 -6.35 5.75 46.20
CA ALA A 340 -7.59 6.15 46.85
C ALA A 340 -8.01 5.14 47.94
N ASN A 341 -7.92 3.85 47.66
CA ASN A 341 -8.21 2.79 48.62
C ASN A 341 -7.23 2.81 49.81
N ARG A 342 -5.90 2.96 49.56
CA ARG A 342 -4.90 3.18 50.63
C ARG A 342 -5.22 4.41 51.49
N LYS A 343 -5.73 5.50 50.90
CA LYS A 343 -6.16 6.71 51.64
C LYS A 343 -7.43 6.45 52.47
N ALA A 344 -8.40 5.72 51.93
CA ALA A 344 -9.61 5.30 52.63
C ALA A 344 -9.30 4.37 53.82
N GLN A 345 -8.41 3.38 53.63
CA GLN A 345 -7.95 2.47 54.69
C GLN A 345 -7.31 3.23 55.87
N ARG A 346 -6.47 4.24 55.61
CA ARG A 346 -5.92 5.13 56.66
C ARG A 346 -7.04 5.87 57.42
N ARG A 347 -8.05 6.38 56.72
CA ARG A 347 -9.20 7.07 57.34
C ARG A 347 -10.05 6.11 58.18
N ILE A 348 -10.26 4.88 57.73
CA ILE A 348 -10.93 3.81 58.49
C ILE A 348 -10.13 3.48 59.75
N GLY A 349 -8.80 3.38 59.67
CA GLY A 349 -7.94 3.18 60.84
C GLY A 349 -8.09 4.28 61.89
N LEU A 350 -8.03 5.54 61.48
CA LEU A 350 -8.25 6.69 62.36
C LEU A 350 -9.66 6.68 62.99
N LEU A 351 -10.70 6.40 62.21
CA LEU A 351 -12.07 6.31 62.72
C LEU A 351 -12.26 5.15 63.71
N LYS A 352 -11.61 4.00 63.48
CA LYS A 352 -11.61 2.88 64.44
C LYS A 352 -10.94 3.26 65.77
N GLN A 353 -9.81 3.96 65.73
CA GLN A 353 -9.13 4.45 66.94
C GLN A 353 -9.96 5.51 67.68
N GLN A 354 -10.63 6.40 66.96
CA GLN A 354 -11.58 7.37 67.54
C GLN A 354 -12.78 6.67 68.18
N MET A 355 -13.34 5.65 67.52
CA MET A 355 -14.42 4.82 68.07
C MET A 355 -13.98 4.11 69.36
N GLN A 356 -12.82 3.43 69.34
CA GLN A 356 -12.26 2.75 70.53
C GLN A 356 -12.03 3.71 71.70
N THR A 357 -11.36 4.84 71.46
CA THR A 357 -11.13 5.85 72.52
C THR A 357 -12.40 6.58 72.96
N SER A 358 -13.49 6.54 72.19
CA SER A 358 -14.81 6.99 72.64
C SER A 358 -15.53 5.93 73.49
N GLN A 359 -15.39 4.65 73.13
CA GLN A 359 -15.92 3.52 73.88
C GLN A 359 -15.20 3.34 75.23
N GLU A 360 -13.90 3.58 75.31
CA GLU A 360 -13.12 3.61 76.56
C GLU A 360 -13.62 4.72 77.52
N LYS A 361 -13.96 5.89 76.97
CA LYS A 361 -14.57 7.01 77.72
C LYS A 361 -16.00 6.69 78.16
N GLU A 362 -16.75 5.98 77.33
CA GLU A 362 -18.10 5.51 77.67
C GLU A 362 -18.04 4.47 78.81
N MET A 363 -17.15 3.47 78.72
CA MET A 363 -16.96 2.44 79.75
C MET A 363 -16.49 3.03 81.09
N THR A 364 -15.61 4.03 81.07
CA THR A 364 -15.21 4.75 82.29
C THR A 364 -16.35 5.62 82.85
N ALA A 365 -17.14 6.28 82.01
CA ALA A 365 -18.35 6.99 82.44
C ALA A 365 -19.40 6.05 83.06
N HIS A 366 -19.64 4.87 82.46
CA HIS A 366 -20.50 3.83 83.04
C HIS A 366 -19.98 3.35 84.40
N HIS A 367 -18.67 3.21 84.57
CA HIS A 367 -18.08 2.82 85.86
C HIS A 367 -18.24 3.92 86.94
N TYR A 368 -18.10 5.20 86.57
CA TYR A 368 -18.42 6.31 87.47
C TYR A 368 -19.91 6.35 87.83
N LEU A 369 -20.81 6.15 86.87
CA LEU A 369 -22.26 6.08 87.11
C LEU A 369 -22.61 4.91 88.04
N ALA A 370 -22.07 3.71 87.80
CA ALA A 370 -22.25 2.55 88.68
C ALA A 370 -21.73 2.82 90.10
N SER A 371 -20.61 3.53 90.25
CA SER A 371 -20.06 3.93 91.55
C SER A 371 -20.97 4.93 92.28
N ILE A 372 -21.56 5.87 91.55
CA ILE A 372 -22.55 6.84 92.08
C ILE A 372 -23.85 6.13 92.48
N VAL A 373 -24.32 5.14 91.68
CA VAL A 373 -25.50 4.33 92.00
C VAL A 373 -25.24 3.49 93.26
N ALA A 374 -24.11 2.80 93.38
CA ALA A 374 -23.75 2.05 94.58
C ALA A 374 -23.62 2.94 95.84
N LEU A 375 -23.13 4.17 95.68
CA LEU A 375 -23.13 5.16 96.76
C LEU A 375 -24.55 5.62 97.12
N ALA A 376 -25.40 5.88 96.13
CA ALA A 376 -26.80 6.23 96.33
C ALA A 376 -27.55 5.09 97.06
N GLU A 377 -27.41 3.84 96.61
CA GLU A 377 -27.92 2.64 97.28
C GLU A 377 -27.47 2.58 98.74
N LYS A 378 -26.17 2.75 99.02
CA LYS A 378 -25.64 2.80 100.39
C LYS A 378 -26.27 3.93 101.22
N THR A 379 -26.40 5.15 100.68
CA THR A 379 -27.08 6.24 101.41
C THR A 379 -28.57 5.98 101.61
N THR A 380 -29.25 5.25 100.71
CA THR A 380 -30.64 4.82 100.93
C THR A 380 -30.74 3.74 102.01
N GLN A 381 -29.80 2.79 102.07
CA GLN A 381 -29.73 1.80 103.14
C GLN A 381 -29.45 2.45 104.51
N GLU A 382 -28.55 3.43 104.57
CA GLU A 382 -28.29 4.24 105.77
C GLU A 382 -29.54 5.04 106.18
N ARG A 383 -30.23 5.65 105.22
CA ARG A 383 -31.52 6.33 105.44
C ARG A 383 -32.59 5.36 105.98
N ASP A 384 -32.71 4.16 105.43
CA ASP A 384 -33.70 3.16 105.88
C ASP A 384 -33.34 2.59 107.26
N GLN A 385 -32.06 2.41 107.57
CA GLN A 385 -31.60 2.08 108.93
C GLN A 385 -31.96 3.19 109.93
N LEU A 386 -31.75 4.46 109.58
CA LEU A 386 -32.13 5.61 110.41
C LEU A 386 -33.66 5.72 110.58
N VAL A 387 -34.45 5.45 109.53
CA VAL A 387 -35.92 5.40 109.60
C VAL A 387 -36.38 4.25 110.50
N TYR A 388 -35.75 3.07 110.42
CA TYR A 388 -36.03 1.95 111.33
C TYR A 388 -35.70 2.30 112.79
N MET A 389 -34.53 2.89 113.06
CA MET A 389 -34.15 3.37 114.40
C MET A 389 -35.09 4.45 114.94
N ALA A 390 -35.49 5.41 114.10
CA ALA A 390 -36.48 6.42 114.49
C ALA A 390 -37.84 5.78 114.81
N SER A 391 -38.24 4.76 114.05
CA SER A 391 -39.49 4.02 114.27
C SER A 391 -39.47 3.21 115.57
N SER A 392 -38.33 2.61 115.95
CA SER A 392 -38.19 1.91 117.24
C SER A 392 -38.20 2.89 118.41
N LEU A 393 -37.53 4.05 118.28
CA LEU A 393 -37.57 5.11 119.29
C LEU A 393 -38.96 5.75 119.45
N GLU A 394 -39.73 5.91 118.36
CA GLU A 394 -41.14 6.30 118.40
C GLU A 394 -41.98 5.26 119.15
N HIS A 395 -41.75 3.96 118.92
CA HIS A 395 -42.43 2.88 119.64
C HIS A 395 -42.09 2.88 121.14
N ASP A 396 -40.81 3.03 121.51
CA ASP A 396 -40.38 3.13 122.90
C ASP A 396 -40.96 4.38 123.59
N LYS A 397 -40.95 5.53 122.91
CA LYS A 397 -41.61 6.76 123.37
C LYS A 397 -43.11 6.51 123.61
N GLN A 398 -43.80 5.85 122.69
CA GLN A 398 -45.22 5.51 122.86
C GLN A 398 -45.45 4.52 124.01
N GLY A 399 -44.52 3.58 124.25
CA GLY A 399 -44.49 2.71 125.42
C GLY A 399 -44.24 3.45 126.74
N VAL A 400 -43.42 4.51 126.74
CA VAL A 400 -43.27 5.42 127.89
C VAL A 400 -44.56 6.22 128.13
N ILE A 401 -45.13 6.84 127.09
CA ILE A 401 -46.40 7.60 127.17
C ILE A 401 -47.52 6.71 127.71
N THR A 402 -47.63 5.48 127.24
CA THR A 402 -48.63 4.50 127.72
C THR A 402 -48.46 4.18 129.20
N ARG A 403 -47.21 4.01 129.67
CA ARG A 403 -46.91 3.82 131.10
C ARG A 403 -47.25 5.05 131.94
N VAL A 404 -46.95 6.26 131.44
CA VAL A 404 -47.32 7.53 132.09
C VAL A 404 -48.84 7.66 132.21
N LEU A 405 -49.59 7.43 131.13
CA LEU A 405 -51.06 7.48 131.12
C LEU A 405 -51.70 6.49 132.11
N GLN A 406 -51.18 5.26 132.20
CA GLN A 406 -51.61 4.31 133.23
C GLN A 406 -51.31 4.82 134.65
N GLY A 407 -50.19 5.51 134.86
CA GLY A 407 -49.87 6.22 136.09
C GLY A 407 -50.87 7.33 136.42
N THR A 408 -51.22 8.17 135.43
CA THR A 408 -52.18 9.27 135.61
C THR A 408 -53.59 8.74 135.92
N LEU A 409 -54.02 7.67 135.27
CA LEU A 409 -55.31 7.00 135.56
C LEU A 409 -55.35 6.38 136.96
N ARG A 410 -54.24 5.85 137.47
CA ARG A 410 -54.13 5.39 138.86
C ARG A 410 -54.19 6.56 139.85
N LEU A 411 -53.53 7.68 139.53
CA LEU A 411 -53.55 8.90 140.35
C LEU A 411 -54.96 9.53 140.41
N GLY A 412 -55.69 9.56 139.29
CA GLY A 412 -57.08 10.05 139.24
C GLY A 412 -58.01 9.26 140.16
N LYS A 413 -57.95 7.92 140.12
CA LYS A 413 -58.69 7.03 141.04
C LYS A 413 -58.33 7.23 142.52
N LEU A 414 -57.15 7.77 142.82
CA LEU A 414 -56.73 8.16 144.18
C LEU A 414 -57.28 9.54 144.57
N GLN A 415 -57.22 10.53 143.67
CA GLN A 415 -57.83 11.85 143.90
C GLN A 415 -59.34 11.77 144.13
N GLU A 416 -60.04 10.90 143.39
CA GLU A 416 -61.49 10.69 143.51
C GLU A 416 -61.86 10.18 144.91
N LYS A 417 -61.15 9.19 145.44
CA LYS A 417 -61.31 8.73 146.83
C LYS A 417 -61.10 9.85 147.85
N VAL A 418 -60.05 10.66 147.69
CA VAL A 418 -59.78 11.82 148.57
C VAL A 418 -60.91 12.86 148.50
N LYS A 419 -61.51 13.06 147.33
CA LYS A 419 -62.64 13.98 147.13
C LYS A 419 -63.89 13.53 147.90
N VAL A 420 -64.21 12.23 147.86
CA VAL A 420 -65.32 11.64 148.63
C VAL A 420 -65.12 11.80 150.14
N TYR A 421 -63.93 11.47 150.66
CA TYR A 421 -63.63 11.66 152.09
C TYR A 421 -63.80 13.13 152.54
N LYS A 422 -63.39 14.10 151.71
CA LYS A 422 -63.58 15.54 152.02
C LYS A 422 -65.06 15.93 152.08
N GLN A 423 -65.91 15.45 151.16
CA GLN A 423 -67.34 15.75 151.19
C GLN A 423 -68.02 15.16 152.43
N GLN A 424 -67.65 13.95 152.84
CA GLN A 424 -68.20 13.31 154.03
C GLN A 424 -67.85 14.10 155.31
N ALA A 425 -66.59 14.55 155.47
CA ALA A 425 -66.16 15.36 156.60
C ALA A 425 -66.82 16.75 156.65
N ALA A 426 -67.07 17.38 155.49
CA ALA A 426 -67.77 18.67 155.43
C ALA A 426 -69.22 18.56 155.94
N SER A 427 -69.91 17.45 155.65
CA SER A 427 -71.31 17.25 156.07
C SER A 427 -71.50 17.19 157.59
N SER A 428 -70.57 16.55 158.32
CA SER A 428 -70.63 16.50 159.79
C SER A 428 -70.32 17.84 160.47
N LEU A 429 -69.46 18.67 159.86
CA LEU A 429 -69.16 20.01 160.38
C LEU A 429 -70.34 20.97 160.24
N GLY A 430 -71.13 20.86 159.15
CA GLY A 430 -72.33 21.69 158.96
C GLY A 430 -73.36 21.53 160.10
N VAL A 431 -73.62 20.29 160.52
CA VAL A 431 -74.56 19.97 161.62
C VAL A 431 -74.10 20.54 162.97
N LEU A 432 -72.79 20.61 163.21
CA LEU A 432 -72.22 21.22 164.42
C LEU A 432 -72.28 22.75 164.37
N GLY A 433 -72.02 23.37 163.23
CA GLY A 433 -72.07 24.83 163.07
C GLY A 433 -73.48 25.41 163.26
N GLN A 434 -74.50 24.73 162.72
CA GLN A 434 -75.89 25.18 162.81
C GLN A 434 -76.37 25.27 164.28
N ARG A 435 -75.95 24.31 165.11
CA ARG A 435 -76.28 24.22 166.55
C ARG A 435 -75.52 25.21 167.44
N LEU A 436 -74.49 25.88 166.89
CA LEU A 436 -73.73 26.93 167.56
C LEU A 436 -74.36 28.30 167.30
N ALA A 437 -74.76 28.57 166.05
CA ALA A 437 -75.42 29.83 165.67
C ALA A 437 -76.72 30.09 166.46
N GLU A 438 -77.53 29.04 166.69
CA GLU A 438 -78.75 29.10 167.52
C GLU A 438 -78.49 29.60 168.96
N GLN A 439 -77.29 29.39 169.52
CA GLN A 439 -76.95 29.91 170.85
C GLN A 439 -76.48 31.35 170.81
N GLU A 440 -75.79 31.80 169.75
CA GLU A 440 -75.23 33.14 169.67
C GLU A 440 -76.30 34.23 169.48
N GLU A 441 -77.33 34.00 168.66
CA GLU A 441 -78.47 34.92 168.53
C GLU A 441 -79.21 35.10 169.87
N ASP A 442 -79.37 34.01 170.61
CA ASP A 442 -80.11 33.95 171.87
C ASP A 442 -79.39 34.71 173.01
N PHE A 443 -78.06 34.87 172.94
CA PHE A 443 -77.31 35.81 173.79
C PHE A 443 -77.32 37.24 173.25
N ALA A 444 -77.16 37.45 171.94
CA ALA A 444 -77.12 38.76 171.31
C ALA A 444 -78.41 39.57 171.54
N GLY A 445 -79.58 38.92 171.44
CA GLY A 445 -80.88 39.54 171.69
C GLY A 445 -81.01 40.13 173.10
N ARG A 446 -80.45 39.45 174.12
CA ARG A 446 -80.48 39.88 175.53
C ARG A 446 -79.56 41.07 175.79
N ALA A 447 -78.38 41.10 175.19
CA ALA A 447 -77.46 42.24 175.27
C ALA A 447 -78.07 43.50 174.62
N ALA A 448 -78.67 43.34 173.43
CA ALA A 448 -79.26 44.46 172.68
C ALA A 448 -80.44 45.14 173.39
N SER A 449 -81.14 44.50 174.33
CA SER A 449 -82.10 45.16 175.22
C SER A 449 -81.42 46.12 176.21
N TYR A 450 -80.44 45.63 176.98
CA TYR A 450 -79.82 46.41 178.04
C TYR A 450 -79.06 47.65 177.53
N GLN A 451 -78.43 47.56 176.34
CA GLN A 451 -77.74 48.69 175.72
C GLN A 451 -78.67 49.89 175.43
N ARG A 452 -79.93 49.64 175.05
CA ARG A 452 -80.90 50.69 174.66
C ARG A 452 -81.40 51.49 175.87
N GLU A 453 -81.68 50.81 176.97
CA GLU A 453 -82.16 51.43 178.22
C GLU A 453 -81.15 52.46 178.77
N ILE A 454 -79.87 52.08 178.79
CA ILE A 454 -78.76 52.91 179.29
C ILE A 454 -78.63 54.21 178.48
N LEU A 455 -78.68 54.11 177.14
CA LEU A 455 -78.52 55.27 176.25
C LEU A 455 -79.69 56.25 176.32
N HIS A 456 -80.91 55.77 176.61
CA HIS A 456 -82.08 56.62 176.81
C HIS A 456 -81.94 57.47 178.09
N LEU A 457 -81.64 56.82 179.22
CA LEU A 457 -81.48 57.49 180.51
C LEU A 457 -80.33 58.50 180.53
N GLN A 458 -79.19 58.17 179.90
CA GLN A 458 -78.03 59.06 179.81
C GLN A 458 -78.27 60.32 178.97
N LYS A 459 -79.28 60.34 178.09
CA LYS A 459 -79.62 61.52 177.29
C LYS A 459 -80.45 62.51 178.10
N LEU A 460 -81.50 62.01 178.75
CA LEU A 460 -82.45 62.80 179.56
C LEU A 460 -81.77 63.59 180.70
N VAL A 461 -80.73 63.04 181.31
CA VAL A 461 -79.93 63.72 182.35
C VAL A 461 -79.10 64.87 181.78
N ARG A 462 -78.63 64.75 180.53
CA ARG A 462 -77.74 65.73 179.90
C ARG A 462 -78.49 66.99 179.48
N ASP A 463 -79.66 66.80 178.89
CA ASP A 463 -80.54 67.88 178.44
C ASP A 463 -80.97 68.75 179.65
N LYS A 464 -81.31 68.11 180.78
CA LYS A 464 -81.62 68.78 182.06
C LYS A 464 -80.49 69.61 182.66
N GLN A 465 -79.24 69.30 182.34
CA GLN A 465 -78.09 70.05 182.85
C GLN A 465 -77.87 71.35 182.08
N GLN A 466 -78.17 71.37 180.77
CA GLN A 466 -77.97 72.54 179.90
C GLN A 466 -78.98 73.66 180.15
N ASP A 467 -80.21 73.33 180.55
CA ASP A 467 -81.25 74.30 180.95
C ASP A 467 -80.82 75.19 182.14
N LEU A 468 -79.96 74.68 183.04
CA LEU A 468 -79.51 75.38 184.25
C LEU A 468 -78.41 76.42 183.96
N ASP A 469 -77.41 76.06 183.16
CA ASP A 469 -76.26 76.94 182.88
C ASP A 469 -76.66 78.17 182.03
N GLY A 470 -77.65 78.01 181.15
CA GLY A 470 -78.17 79.10 180.31
C GLY A 470 -78.77 80.27 181.11
N VAL A 471 -79.40 79.99 182.25
CA VAL A 471 -80.01 81.01 183.13
C VAL A 471 -78.97 81.78 183.93
N LEU A 472 -77.83 81.16 184.24
CA LEU A 472 -76.79 81.76 185.10
C LEU A 472 -75.88 82.78 184.39
N GLN A 473 -75.63 82.63 183.09
CA GLN A 473 -74.74 83.55 182.37
C GLN A 473 -75.42 84.85 181.89
N GLN A 474 -76.75 84.87 181.75
CA GLN A 474 -77.46 85.97 181.08
C GLN A 474 -77.71 87.24 181.93
N LYS A 475 -77.16 87.32 183.16
CA LYS A 475 -77.38 88.46 184.09
C LYS A 475 -76.11 88.99 184.78
N ARG A 476 -75.09 89.43 184.01
CA ARG A 476 -73.96 90.23 184.57
C ARG A 476 -73.44 91.44 183.75
N TYR A 477 -73.90 91.70 182.51
CA TYR A 477 -73.43 92.87 181.74
C TYR A 477 -74.51 93.55 180.86
N GLN A 478 -75.31 94.41 181.49
CA GLN A 478 -75.80 95.67 180.90
C GLN A 478 -75.89 96.72 182.05
N PRO A 479 -75.93 98.03 181.73
CA PRO A 479 -75.33 99.03 182.62
C PRO A 479 -76.23 99.60 183.72
N VAL A 480 -75.57 99.99 184.81
CA VAL A 480 -75.75 101.24 185.57
C VAL A 480 -76.99 101.42 186.46
N GLU A 481 -76.69 101.78 187.69
CA GLU A 481 -77.48 102.47 188.73
C GLU A 481 -78.98 102.74 188.45
N GLY A 482 -79.82 101.85 188.99
CA GLY A 482 -81.19 102.18 189.42
C GLY A 482 -81.42 101.86 190.91
N GLU A 483 -80.86 100.77 191.42
CA GLU A 483 -81.15 100.26 192.79
C GLU A 483 -80.00 100.35 193.80
N LEU A 484 -78.94 101.11 193.52
CA LEU A 484 -78.29 101.87 194.59
C LEU A 484 -78.86 103.29 194.74
N GLU A 485 -79.61 103.80 193.76
CA GLU A 485 -80.35 105.08 193.87
C GLU A 485 -81.67 104.96 194.67
N VAL A 486 -81.86 103.84 195.39
CA VAL A 486 -82.81 103.75 196.52
C VAL A 486 -82.09 103.36 197.81
N VAL A 487 -81.02 102.55 197.73
CA VAL A 487 -80.43 101.87 198.91
C VAL A 487 -79.10 102.45 199.38
N TRP A 488 -78.38 103.21 198.55
CA TRP A 488 -77.35 104.11 199.06
C TRP A 488 -77.72 105.60 199.01
N GLU A 489 -78.91 106.01 198.53
CA GLU A 489 -79.54 107.27 199.00
C GLU A 489 -80.66 107.06 200.05
N ALA A 490 -80.85 105.81 200.49
CA ALA A 490 -80.89 105.53 201.93
C ALA A 490 -79.47 105.80 202.52
N ALA A 491 -79.12 107.10 202.54
CA ALA A 491 -77.79 107.72 202.39
C ALA A 491 -76.63 107.14 203.23
N THR A 492 -75.37 107.04 202.76
CA THR A 492 -74.66 107.28 201.44
C THR A 492 -74.01 106.07 200.47
N ARG A 493 -74.16 106.91 199.32
CA ARG A 493 -74.51 106.82 197.85
C ARG A 493 -73.38 106.68 196.81
N GLU A 494 -73.62 105.93 195.72
CA GLU A 494 -72.73 105.42 194.63
C GLU A 494 -72.47 103.90 194.80
N ASN A 495 -72.14 103.02 193.84
CA ASN A 495 -71.21 103.04 192.71
C ASN A 495 -69.73 103.29 193.09
N GLN A 496 -68.80 102.78 192.27
CA GLN A 496 -67.51 103.43 192.10
C GLN A 496 -67.67 104.43 190.94
N ARG A 497 -67.62 105.76 191.11
CA ARG A 497 -66.66 106.53 191.92
C ARG A 497 -65.38 105.72 192.19
N ILE A 498 -64.47 105.77 191.22
CA ILE A 498 -63.18 105.02 191.15
C ILE A 498 -63.21 103.78 190.24
N ARG A 499 -63.34 104.05 188.92
CA ARG A 499 -62.24 103.66 188.02
C ARG A 499 -61.41 104.84 187.51
N GLU A 500 -61.72 106.06 187.97
CA GLU A 500 -60.85 107.24 187.89
C GLU A 500 -60.66 107.83 189.29
N THR A 501 -59.52 108.50 189.48
CA THR A 501 -58.94 108.91 190.77
C THR A 501 -58.42 107.77 191.65
N LEU A 502 -57.24 108.02 192.23
CA LEU A 502 -56.83 107.70 193.60
C LEU A 502 -57.42 106.47 194.33
N GLN A 503 -56.50 105.60 194.78
CA GLN A 503 -56.50 105.00 196.13
C GLN A 503 -57.58 103.90 196.41
N ASP A 504 -57.40 102.96 197.34
CA ASP A 504 -56.20 102.64 198.14
C ASP A 504 -56.14 101.16 198.61
N PHE A 505 -55.04 100.81 199.26
CA PHE A 505 -54.80 99.70 200.20
C PHE A 505 -55.91 98.64 200.47
N SER A 506 -55.57 97.38 200.14
CA SER A 506 -55.92 96.17 200.93
C SER A 506 -57.44 95.85 201.08
N PRO A 507 -57.87 94.85 201.91
CA PRO A 507 -57.18 93.67 202.48
C PRO A 507 -57.72 92.36 201.81
N SER A 508 -57.47 91.09 202.19
CA SER A 508 -57.68 90.35 203.47
C SER A 508 -59.15 90.42 203.96
N LEU A 509 -59.90 89.37 204.40
CA LEU A 509 -59.65 87.95 204.77
C LEU A 509 -60.92 87.06 204.59
N HIS A 510 -60.72 85.73 204.37
CA HIS A 510 -61.41 84.57 205.00
C HIS A 510 -62.89 84.14 204.75
N SER A 511 -63.11 82.85 205.08
CA SER A 511 -64.35 82.13 205.49
C SER A 511 -65.35 81.63 204.42
N ILE A 512 -65.99 80.43 204.55
CA ILE A 512 -65.70 79.16 205.27
C ILE A 512 -66.58 78.03 204.65
N SER A 513 -66.40 76.75 205.02
CA SER A 513 -67.16 75.55 204.55
C SER A 513 -68.60 75.44 205.14
N PRO A 514 -69.49 74.45 204.79
CA PRO A 514 -69.40 73.05 205.34
C PRO A 514 -70.19 71.83 204.69
N THR A 515 -69.55 70.65 204.59
CA THR A 515 -70.04 69.26 204.96
C THR A 515 -71.23 68.47 204.32
N LYS A 516 -71.10 67.11 204.36
CA LYS A 516 -72.08 65.96 204.21
C LYS A 516 -72.54 65.54 202.78
N GLY A 517 -72.78 64.26 202.41
CA GLY A 517 -72.41 62.94 203.01
C GLY A 517 -73.25 61.70 202.56
N HIS A 518 -72.65 60.48 202.48
CA HIS A 518 -73.24 59.10 202.45
C HIS A 518 -74.09 58.64 201.20
N GLN A 519 -74.24 57.34 200.80
CA GLN A 519 -73.68 56.01 201.22
C GLN A 519 -73.80 54.88 200.14
N ASP A 520 -72.83 53.93 200.09
CA ASP A 520 -72.92 52.50 199.65
C ASP A 520 -73.30 52.12 198.16
N ARG A 521 -73.06 50.93 197.55
CA ARG A 521 -72.21 49.71 197.76
C ARG A 521 -72.06 48.86 196.45
N GLY A 522 -71.15 47.85 196.40
CA GLY A 522 -71.05 46.76 195.38
C GLY A 522 -69.85 46.87 194.40
N GLN A 523 -69.51 45.93 193.48
CA GLN A 523 -69.85 44.49 193.23
C GLN A 523 -68.79 43.88 192.22
N SER A 524 -68.76 42.56 191.87
CA SER A 524 -67.61 41.97 191.10
C SER A 524 -67.84 40.90 189.99
N ASP A 525 -66.89 40.90 189.02
CA ASP A 525 -66.26 39.81 188.20
C ASP A 525 -66.78 39.21 186.83
N ARG A 526 -65.90 39.35 185.78
CA ARG A 526 -65.33 38.36 184.79
C ARG A 526 -65.92 37.92 183.39
N LEU A 527 -65.00 37.91 182.38
CA LEU A 527 -64.71 36.95 181.24
C LEU A 527 -65.26 37.05 179.76
N SER A 528 -64.34 37.13 178.76
CA SER A 528 -64.21 36.44 177.42
C SER A 528 -65.28 36.56 176.26
N PRO A 529 -65.10 36.03 175.00
CA PRO A 529 -64.00 36.03 173.95
C PRO A 529 -64.47 36.28 172.44
N SER A 530 -63.65 36.00 171.37
CA SER A 530 -63.98 35.61 169.91
C SER A 530 -63.27 36.33 168.68
N TRP A 531 -63.58 35.98 167.37
CA TRP A 531 -62.81 36.15 166.07
C TRP A 531 -63.68 36.07 164.73
N LEU A 532 -63.23 36.48 163.49
CA LEU A 532 -63.54 35.88 162.09
C LEU A 532 -62.92 36.52 160.75
N SER A 533 -63.34 36.15 159.47
CA SER A 533 -62.53 36.05 158.17
C SER A 533 -63.25 36.08 156.71
N GLN A 534 -62.55 36.10 155.49
CA GLN A 534 -63.05 35.71 154.06
C GLN A 534 -62.03 35.52 152.81
N MET A 535 -62.47 35.17 151.52
CA MET A 535 -61.78 34.47 150.29
C MET A 535 -61.67 35.23 148.86
N GLN A 536 -61.37 34.84 147.55
CA GLN A 536 -61.18 33.67 146.53
C GLN A 536 -60.36 34.15 145.20
N GLY A 537 -60.03 33.63 143.93
CA GLY A 537 -60.27 32.58 142.80
C GLY A 537 -59.20 32.68 141.59
N GLU A 538 -59.13 32.21 140.27
CA GLU A 538 -59.80 31.31 139.22
C GLU A 538 -58.96 30.89 137.88
N LEU A 539 -59.44 30.67 136.58
CA LEU A 539 -58.89 29.66 135.52
C LEU A 539 -58.94 29.81 133.87
N PHE A 540 -57.99 29.18 133.06
CA PHE A 540 -58.03 28.42 131.67
C PHE A 540 -57.67 28.90 130.15
N PHE A 541 -57.53 28.00 129.08
CA PHE A 541 -56.60 28.05 127.81
C PHE A 541 -57.03 27.49 126.30
N PRO A 542 -56.21 27.07 125.21
CA PRO A 542 -56.40 27.28 123.67
C PRO A 542 -56.18 26.12 122.52
N GLN A 543 -55.99 26.37 121.15
CA GLN A 543 -55.89 25.36 119.95
C GLN A 543 -55.19 25.73 118.51
N LEU A 544 -55.21 24.90 117.36
CA LEU A 544 -54.32 24.91 116.08
C LEU A 544 -54.80 24.29 114.63
N ILE A 545 -54.04 24.38 113.46
CA ILE A 545 -53.79 23.50 112.16
C ILE A 545 -53.93 23.94 110.59
N PRO A 546 -53.16 23.41 109.52
CA PRO A 546 -53.19 23.72 107.98
C PRO A 546 -52.86 22.60 106.82
N ASN A 547 -52.85 22.83 105.43
CA ASN A 547 -52.43 21.83 104.29
C ASN A 547 -52.21 22.19 102.70
N SER A 548 -51.33 21.44 101.92
CA SER A 548 -51.15 20.91 100.45
C SER A 548 -51.09 21.57 98.96
N SER A 549 -50.07 21.17 98.11
CA SER A 549 -49.93 20.64 96.64
C SER A 549 -49.78 21.36 95.20
N ASP A 550 -48.75 20.91 94.39
CA ASP A 550 -48.48 20.60 92.90
C ASP A 550 -48.05 21.53 91.64
N PRO A 551 -47.15 21.09 90.66
CA PRO A 551 -46.15 21.95 89.90
C PRO A 551 -45.95 22.01 88.27
N PRO A 552 -44.98 21.39 87.48
CA PRO A 552 -44.14 22.07 86.39
C PRO A 552 -43.81 21.38 84.98
N LEU A 553 -43.07 22.01 83.99
CA LEU A 553 -42.22 21.52 82.77
C LEU A 553 -42.01 22.62 81.62
N PHE A 554 -41.24 22.63 80.46
CA PHE A 554 -40.00 22.03 79.81
C PHE A 554 -39.44 22.84 78.54
N ALA A 555 -38.49 22.38 77.64
CA ALA A 555 -37.73 23.18 76.60
C ALA A 555 -37.22 22.55 75.21
N SER A 556 -36.08 23.01 74.56
CA SER A 556 -35.81 23.03 73.05
C SER A 556 -34.34 23.13 72.43
N SER A 557 -34.14 22.95 71.08
CA SER A 557 -33.17 23.62 70.09
C SER A 557 -31.76 23.01 69.62
N PRO A 558 -30.79 23.66 68.86
CA PRO A 558 -30.61 23.69 67.35
C PRO A 558 -29.16 23.69 66.64
N GLN A 559 -29.08 23.89 65.27
CA GLN A 559 -27.96 24.37 64.33
C GLN A 559 -26.80 23.41 63.82
N SER A 560 -25.85 23.69 62.85
CA SER A 560 -25.68 24.38 61.48
C SER A 560 -24.16 24.25 60.99
N SER A 561 -23.50 24.72 59.88
CA SER A 561 -23.69 25.07 58.41
C SER A 561 -22.32 25.36 57.63
N GLY A 562 -22.19 25.46 56.26
CA GLY A 562 -20.96 25.93 55.48
C GLY A 562 -20.74 25.51 53.96
N PRO A 563 -19.83 26.12 53.10
CA PRO A 563 -19.89 26.03 51.58
C PRO A 563 -18.60 25.90 50.64
N ALA A 564 -18.81 25.60 49.32
CA ALA A 564 -18.11 25.99 48.02
C ALA A 564 -16.74 25.41 47.45
N GLY A 565 -16.56 25.36 46.10
CA GLY A 565 -15.31 25.01 45.31
C GLY A 565 -15.44 24.84 43.75
N LEU A 566 -14.36 24.86 42.92
CA LEU A 566 -14.40 25.01 41.40
C LEU A 566 -13.38 24.24 40.48
N GLN A 567 -13.82 23.92 39.24
CA GLN A 567 -13.21 23.75 37.85
C GLN A 567 -11.81 23.12 37.47
N ARG A 568 -11.67 22.70 36.19
CA ARG A 568 -10.42 22.21 35.49
C ARG A 568 -10.53 22.24 33.92
N SER A 569 -9.40 22.24 33.17
CA SER A 569 -9.20 22.07 31.69
C SER A 569 -7.68 21.80 31.39
N PRO A 570 -7.06 21.81 30.16
CA PRO A 570 -7.48 21.67 28.73
C PRO A 570 -6.56 20.69 27.87
N MET A 571 -6.75 20.59 26.53
CA MET A 571 -5.80 20.38 25.37
C MET A 571 -6.62 20.04 24.08
N LEU A 572 -6.50 20.55 22.83
CA LEU A 572 -5.41 20.98 21.89
C LEU A 572 -4.82 19.80 21.04
N GLU A 573 -4.56 19.84 19.71
CA GLU A 573 -4.59 20.87 18.62
C GLU A 573 -4.48 20.24 17.17
N SER A 574 -4.77 21.00 16.07
CA SER A 574 -4.41 20.77 14.61
C SER A 574 -5.00 19.55 13.83
N ASP A 575 -5.09 19.38 12.49
CA ASP A 575 -4.96 20.07 11.16
C ASP A 575 -5.07 18.95 10.07
N SER A 576 -5.21 19.09 8.73
CA SER A 576 -5.50 20.16 7.75
C SER A 576 -5.98 19.51 6.40
N ASP A 577 -6.64 20.25 5.49
CA ASP A 577 -7.23 19.74 4.22
C ASP A 577 -6.73 20.48 2.95
N GLN A 578 -6.39 19.76 1.86
CA GLN A 578 -6.40 20.34 0.49
C GLN A 578 -6.27 19.32 -0.67
N HIS A 579 -7.21 19.34 -1.65
CA HIS A 579 -7.01 19.26 -3.12
C HIS A 579 -8.29 18.83 -3.88
N GLN A 580 -8.73 19.60 -4.90
CA GLN A 580 -9.37 19.11 -6.14
C GLN A 580 -9.69 20.25 -7.13
N ASN A 581 -9.40 20.06 -8.44
CA ASN A 581 -10.29 20.30 -9.61
C ASN A 581 -9.54 20.14 -10.98
N PRO A 582 -10.22 19.97 -12.14
CA PRO A 582 -9.68 19.24 -13.32
C PRO A 582 -9.84 19.93 -14.71
N SER A 583 -9.77 19.15 -15.81
CA SER A 583 -9.96 19.47 -17.26
C SER A 583 -8.74 20.09 -17.99
N SER A 584 -8.47 19.96 -19.30
CA SER A 584 -9.03 19.22 -20.47
C SER A 584 -7.83 18.67 -21.31
N ASP A 585 -7.83 17.59 -22.10
CA ASP A 585 -8.56 17.22 -23.34
C ASP A 585 -8.38 18.18 -24.55
N GLU A 586 -7.61 17.74 -25.58
CA GLU A 586 -7.77 18.05 -27.01
C GLU A 586 -6.94 17.09 -27.90
N SER A 587 -6.99 17.18 -29.25
CA SER A 587 -6.67 16.06 -30.17
C SER A 587 -6.00 16.45 -31.53
N GLU A 588 -5.84 15.46 -32.44
CA GLU A 588 -5.35 15.53 -33.84
C GLU A 588 -3.81 15.59 -34.08
N LYS A 589 -3.18 15.15 -35.20
CA LYS A 589 -3.50 14.16 -36.28
C LYS A 589 -2.23 13.82 -37.12
N ASN A 590 -2.31 12.73 -37.89
CA ASN A 590 -1.65 12.43 -39.19
C ASN A 590 -0.11 12.48 -39.39
N ALA A 591 0.46 11.35 -39.84
CA ALA A 591 1.36 11.25 -41.01
C ALA A 591 1.42 9.77 -41.50
N MET A 592 1.73 9.51 -42.77
CA MET A 592 1.74 8.18 -43.40
C MET A 592 2.99 7.92 -44.26
N ASP A 593 3.49 6.68 -44.20
CA ASP A 593 4.08 5.85 -45.27
C ASP A 593 5.24 6.31 -46.20
N PHE A 594 5.78 5.29 -46.88
CA PHE A 594 6.72 5.27 -48.02
C PHE A 594 8.18 5.68 -47.80
N TYR A 595 9.06 4.68 -47.91
CA TYR A 595 9.82 4.48 -49.15
C TYR A 595 10.02 2.98 -49.45
N SER A 596 10.34 2.66 -50.71
CA SER A 596 10.84 1.37 -51.21
C SER A 596 11.95 1.65 -52.22
#